data_AF-A0AAW1JFD7-F1
#
_entry.id   AF-A0AAW1JFD7-F1
#
_cell.length_a   1.000
_cell.length_b   1.000
_cell.length_c   1.000
_cell.angle_alpha   90.00
_cell.angle_beta   90.00
_cell.angle_gamma   90.00
#
_symmetry.space_group_name_H-M   'P 1'
#
loop_
_entity.id
_entity.type
_entity.pdbx_description
1 polymer ?
#
loop_
_entity_poly.entity_id
_entity_poly.type
_entity_poly.pdbx_seq_one_letter_code
_entity_poly.pdbx_strand_id
1 'polypeptide(L)'
;MMKVLQINVGRAYAAQDMAYATAKQRKVDILIVLEPNKKRVKSAEWLKDTRVNVAVLFLTKNLEVIGHCAGDGHLLLCLRGFDIMCCYVSPNIGMQDYREEVDRVMAMANNRKTIVNGYGE
;
A
#
# COMPACT_ATOMS: atom_id res chain seq x y z
N MET A 1 19.57 0.26 -4.99
CA MET A 1 18.64 1.19 -4.31
C MET A 1 17.23 0.72 -4.62
N MET A 2 16.39 0.55 -3.59
CA MET A 2 14.99 0.13 -3.78
C MET A 2 14.16 1.30 -4.35
N LYS A 3 13.27 1.01 -5.28
CA LYS A 3 12.32 1.97 -5.84
C LYS A 3 10.88 1.56 -5.52
N VAL A 4 10.13 2.50 -4.97
CA VAL A 4 8.71 2.31 -4.65
C VAL A 4 7.89 3.31 -5.46
N LEU A 5 6.80 2.86 -6.06
CA LEU A 5 5.78 3.72 -6.66
C LEU A 5 4.51 3.60 -5.83
N GLN A 6 4.09 4.70 -5.20
CA GLN A 6 2.78 4.83 -4.56
C GLN A 6 1.87 5.69 -5.43
N ILE A 7 0.63 5.28 -5.61
CA ILE A 7 -0.37 6.04 -6.36
C ILE A 7 -1.79 5.71 -5.90
N ASN A 8 -2.65 6.72 -5.76
CA ASN A 8 -4.10 6.53 -5.72
C ASN A 8 -4.65 6.49 -7.15
N VAL A 9 -5.37 5.42 -7.51
CA VAL A 9 -5.94 5.23 -8.86
C VAL A 9 -7.45 5.43 -8.91
N GLY A 10 -8.10 5.79 -7.79
CA GLY A 10 -9.54 6.11 -7.74
C GLY A 10 -10.42 5.03 -8.36
N ARG A 11 -10.06 3.76 -8.18
CA ARG A 11 -10.71 2.57 -8.78
C ARG A 11 -10.66 2.49 -10.31
N ALA A 12 -10.03 3.44 -10.99
CA ALA A 12 -10.01 3.52 -12.44
C ALA A 12 -9.07 2.47 -13.06
N TYR A 13 -9.61 1.72 -14.02
CA TYR A 13 -8.87 0.66 -14.71
C TYR A 13 -7.66 1.21 -15.48
N ALA A 14 -7.88 2.26 -16.29
CA ALA A 14 -6.82 2.87 -17.10
C ALA A 14 -5.70 3.48 -16.24
N ALA A 15 -6.05 4.10 -15.11
CA ALA A 15 -5.06 4.68 -14.19
C ALA A 15 -4.17 3.59 -13.58
N GLN A 16 -4.76 2.46 -13.16
CA GLN A 16 -3.98 1.34 -12.62
C GLN A 16 -3.10 0.68 -13.69
N ASP A 17 -3.57 0.57 -14.93
CA ASP A 17 -2.77 0.05 -16.04
C ASP A 17 -1.57 0.95 -16.35
N MET A 18 -1.79 2.26 -16.39
CA MET A 18 -0.71 3.23 -16.56
C MET A 18 0.29 3.16 -15.39
N ALA A 19 -0.19 3.01 -14.15
CA ALA A 19 0.68 2.84 -13.00
C ALA A 19 1.56 1.58 -13.12
N TYR A 20 0.97 0.45 -13.53
CA TYR A 20 1.70 -0.81 -13.74
C TYR A 20 2.74 -0.68 -14.87
N ALA A 21 2.34 -0.14 -16.03
CA ALA A 21 3.25 0.08 -17.15
C ALA A 21 4.41 1.01 -16.77
N THR A 22 4.11 2.10 -16.05
CA THR A 22 5.12 3.04 -15.52
C THR A 22 6.07 2.34 -14.54
N ALA A 23 5.54 1.54 -13.63
CA ALA A 23 6.34 0.78 -12.67
C ALA A 23 7.32 -0.16 -13.37
N LYS A 24 6.86 -0.87 -14.41
CA LYS A 24 7.71 -1.71 -15.26
C LYS A 24 8.79 -0.89 -15.99
N GLN A 25 8.41 0.19 -16.65
CA GLN A 25 9.34 1.04 -17.41
C GLN A 25 10.42 1.66 -16.51
N ARG A 26 10.05 2.12 -15.32
CA ARG A 26 10.96 2.75 -14.35
C ARG A 26 11.76 1.75 -13.51
N LYS A 27 11.51 0.45 -13.70
CA LYS A 27 12.10 -0.66 -12.92
C LYS A 27 11.86 -0.46 -11.42
N VAL A 28 10.60 -0.19 -11.06
CA VAL A 28 10.13 -0.10 -9.68
C VAL A 28 10.13 -1.50 -9.07
N ASP A 29 10.50 -1.60 -7.80
CA ASP A 29 10.57 -2.86 -7.06
C ASP A 29 9.22 -3.19 -6.38
N ILE A 30 8.55 -2.16 -5.83
CA ILE A 30 7.27 -2.28 -5.13
C ILE A 30 6.27 -1.26 -5.70
N LEU A 31 5.12 -1.74 -6.17
CA LEU A 31 4.00 -0.91 -6.57
C LEU A 31 2.92 -0.94 -5.48
N ILE A 32 2.65 0.20 -4.87
CA ILE A 32 1.59 0.41 -3.88
C ILE A 32 0.45 1.19 -4.55
N VAL A 33 -0.73 0.59 -4.61
CA VAL A 33 -1.92 1.16 -5.24
C VAL A 33 -2.97 1.40 -4.17
N LEU A 34 -3.34 2.67 -4.01
CA LEU A 34 -4.45 3.10 -3.18
C LEU A 34 -5.71 3.20 -4.05
N GLU A 35 -6.84 2.83 -3.46
CA GLU A 35 -8.10 2.63 -4.17
C GLU A 35 -7.95 1.81 -5.46
N PRO A 36 -7.40 0.59 -5.39
CA PRO A 36 -7.19 -0.22 -6.58
C PRO A 36 -8.51 -0.59 -7.25
N ASN A 37 -8.48 -0.76 -8.57
CA ASN A 37 -9.54 -1.43 -9.29
C ASN A 37 -9.65 -2.89 -8.81
N LYS A 38 -10.79 -3.23 -8.20
CA LYS A 38 -11.01 -4.55 -7.59
C LYS A 38 -10.87 -5.72 -8.57
N LYS A 39 -11.10 -5.51 -9.88
CA LYS A 39 -10.94 -6.57 -10.89
C LYS A 39 -9.46 -6.80 -11.23
N ARG A 40 -8.62 -5.77 -11.21
CA ARG A 40 -7.18 -5.85 -11.51
C ARG A 40 -6.36 -6.50 -10.41
N VAL A 41 -6.82 -6.43 -9.16
CA VAL A 41 -6.11 -6.99 -8.00
C VAL A 41 -6.65 -8.36 -7.56
N LYS A 42 -7.42 -9.05 -8.40
CA LYS A 42 -8.00 -10.36 -8.05
C LYS A 42 -6.97 -11.47 -7.92
N SER A 43 -5.84 -11.40 -8.64
CA SER A 43 -4.83 -12.46 -8.59
C SER A 43 -4.19 -12.55 -7.20
N ALA A 44 -3.64 -13.73 -6.90
CA ALA A 44 -2.94 -14.01 -5.65
C ALA A 44 -1.58 -13.28 -5.54
N GLU A 45 -1.08 -12.72 -6.65
CA GLU A 45 0.16 -11.93 -6.67
C GLU A 45 0.03 -10.59 -5.93
N TRP A 46 -1.20 -10.09 -5.78
CA TRP A 46 -1.49 -8.86 -5.05
C TRP A 46 -1.74 -9.15 -3.57
N LEU A 47 -0.94 -8.54 -2.72
CA LEU A 47 -1.30 -8.36 -1.32
C LEU A 47 -2.32 -7.23 -1.21
N LYS A 48 -3.32 -7.40 -0.34
CA LYS A 48 -4.43 -6.46 -0.19
C LYS A 48 -4.75 -6.29 1.29
N ASP A 49 -5.20 -5.11 1.66
CA ASP A 49 -5.92 -4.93 2.93
C ASP A 49 -7.29 -5.64 2.86
N THR A 50 -7.97 -5.75 4.00
CA THR A 50 -9.24 -6.48 4.11
C THR A 50 -10.37 -5.84 3.29
N ARG A 51 -10.32 -4.52 3.08
CA ARG A 51 -11.34 -3.75 2.35
C ARG A 51 -10.97 -3.50 0.88
N VAL A 52 -9.78 -3.93 0.46
CA VAL A 52 -9.23 -3.69 -0.88
C VAL A 52 -9.11 -2.19 -1.18
N ASN A 53 -8.81 -1.37 -0.17
CA ASN A 53 -8.45 0.05 -0.30
C ASN A 53 -6.96 0.25 -0.58
N VAL A 54 -6.13 -0.73 -0.25
CA VAL A 54 -4.69 -0.74 -0.48
C VAL A 54 -4.31 -2.07 -1.10
N ALA A 55 -3.54 -2.04 -2.19
CA ALA A 55 -2.97 -3.25 -2.78
C ALA A 55 -1.49 -3.05 -3.11
N VAL A 56 -0.70 -4.09 -2.90
CA VAL A 56 0.74 -4.08 -3.14
C VAL A 56 1.11 -5.22 -4.09
N LEU A 57 1.94 -4.88 -5.08
CA LEU A 57 2.56 -5.83 -5.99
C LEU A 57 4.09 -5.70 -5.92
N PHE A 58 4.75 -6.83 -5.70
CA PHE A 58 6.20 -6.92 -5.82
C PHE A 58 6.57 -7.21 -7.28
N LEU A 59 7.36 -6.32 -7.86
CA LEU A 59 7.80 -6.42 -9.27
C LEU A 59 9.21 -6.98 -9.41
N THR A 60 9.91 -7.16 -8.29
CA THR A 60 11.23 -7.77 -8.19
C THR A 60 11.17 -9.02 -7.30
N LYS A 61 12.08 -9.97 -7.53
CA LYS A 61 12.27 -11.15 -6.66
C LYS A 61 13.38 -10.97 -5.63
N ASN A 62 14.09 -9.83 -5.68
CA ASN A 62 15.26 -9.59 -4.84
C ASN A 62 14.90 -8.96 -3.48
N LEU A 63 13.62 -8.76 -3.21
CA LEU A 63 13.13 -8.28 -1.91
C LEU A 63 12.70 -9.47 -1.07
N GLU A 64 13.31 -9.58 0.10
CA GLU A 64 12.94 -10.60 1.08
C GLU A 64 11.83 -10.06 1.98
N VAL A 65 10.61 -10.52 1.72
CA VAL A 65 9.43 -10.26 2.55
C VAL A 65 9.35 -11.36 3.60
N ILE A 66 9.49 -10.97 4.87
CA ILE A 66 9.48 -11.88 6.03
C ILE A 66 8.04 -12.15 6.48
N GLY A 67 7.14 -11.20 6.23
CA GLY A 67 5.73 -11.34 6.53
C GLY A 67 4.92 -10.13 6.08
N HIS A 68 3.62 -10.21 6.27
CA HIS A 68 2.71 -9.08 6.12
C HIS A 68 1.56 -9.19 7.11
N CYS A 69 0.96 -8.05 7.46
CA CYS A 69 -0.27 -7.97 8.24
C CYS A 69 -1.26 -7.08 7.50
N ALA A 70 -2.45 -7.60 7.24
CA ALA A 70 -3.55 -6.86 6.62
C ALA A 70 -4.58 -6.49 7.68
N GLY A 71 -5.01 -5.23 7.67
CA GLY A 71 -6.15 -4.79 8.46
C GLY A 71 -7.10 -3.95 7.62
N ASP A 72 -8.03 -3.27 8.28
CA ASP A 72 -9.02 -2.44 7.61
C ASP A 72 -8.37 -1.14 7.13
N GLY A 73 -8.16 -1.01 5.81
CA GLY A 73 -7.58 0.19 5.22
C GLY A 73 -6.05 0.28 5.29
N HIS A 74 -5.37 -0.76 5.75
CA HIS A 74 -3.91 -0.76 5.86
C HIS A 74 -3.27 -2.13 5.65
N LEU A 75 -1.99 -2.11 5.27
CA LEU A 75 -1.14 -3.27 5.05
C LEU A 75 0.28 -2.97 5.57
N LEU A 76 0.73 -3.75 6.54
CA LEU A 76 2.13 -3.74 6.99
C LEU A 76 2.91 -4.80 6.22
N LEU A 77 4.00 -4.40 5.58
CA LEU A 77 4.96 -5.29 4.91
C LEU A 77 6.22 -5.36 5.78
N CYS A 78 6.57 -6.56 6.25
CA CYS A 78 7.77 -6.77 7.05
C CYS A 78 8.90 -7.23 6.13
N LEU A 79 9.90 -6.38 5.90
CA LEU A 79 11.08 -6.73 5.08
C LEU A 79 12.31 -6.94 5.97
N ARG A 80 13.35 -7.59 5.42
CA ARG A 80 14.63 -7.71 6.13
C ARG A 80 15.27 -6.32 6.33
N GLY A 81 15.10 -5.78 7.54
CA GLY A 81 15.80 -4.58 8.02
C GLY A 81 14.91 -3.34 8.21
N PHE A 82 13.76 -3.28 7.55
CA PHE A 82 12.78 -2.20 7.68
C PHE A 82 11.39 -2.70 7.28
N ASP A 83 10.36 -1.97 7.70
CA ASP A 83 8.97 -2.28 7.38
C ASP A 83 8.38 -1.17 6.50
N ILE A 84 7.33 -1.50 5.74
CA ILE A 84 6.54 -0.52 4.99
C ILE A 84 5.09 -0.63 5.45
N MET A 85 4.56 0.45 6.03
CA MET A 85 3.15 0.58 6.35
C MET A 85 2.45 1.29 5.20
N CYS A 86 1.52 0.62 4.53
CA CYS A 86 0.70 1.18 3.47
C CYS A 86 -0.71 1.43 4.03
N CYS A 87 -1.23 2.65 3.96
CA CYS A 87 -2.57 2.94 4.48
C CYS A 87 -3.37 3.88 3.58
N TYR A 88 -4.70 3.78 3.70
CA TYR A 88 -5.65 4.70 3.11
C TYR A 88 -6.64 5.12 4.20
N VAL A 89 -6.68 6.41 4.48
CA VAL A 89 -7.67 7.01 5.38
C VAL A 89 -8.66 7.77 4.50
N SER A 90 -9.94 7.42 4.61
CA SER A 90 -10.99 8.04 3.79
C SER A 90 -11.15 9.52 4.15
N PRO A 91 -11.23 10.45 3.19
CA PRO A 91 -11.52 11.86 3.49
C PRO A 91 -12.98 12.09 3.90
N ASN A 92 -13.86 11.13 3.64
CA ASN A 92 -15.30 11.23 3.92
C ASN A 92 -15.68 10.83 5.36
N ILE A 93 -14.76 10.91 6.32
CA ILE A 93 -15.01 10.59 7.74
C ILE A 93 -14.86 11.85 8.60
N GLY A 94 -15.34 11.82 9.84
CA GLY A 94 -15.18 12.94 10.76
C GLY A 94 -13.71 13.17 11.12
N MET A 95 -13.33 14.42 11.44
CA MET A 95 -11.96 14.75 11.86
C MET A 95 -11.47 13.97 13.09
N GLN A 96 -12.40 13.58 13.97
CA GLN A 96 -12.07 12.73 15.12
C GLN A 96 -11.70 11.32 14.64
N ASP A 97 -12.56 10.68 13.84
CA ASP A 97 -12.31 9.35 13.27
C ASP A 97 -11.00 9.34 12.46
N TYR A 98 -10.73 10.41 11.70
CA TYR A 98 -9.47 10.57 10.97
C TYR A 98 -8.26 10.52 11.89
N ARG A 99 -8.28 11.24 13.02
CA ARG A 99 -7.18 11.24 13.99
C ARG A 99 -7.00 9.86 14.62
N GLU A 100 -8.10 9.22 15.01
CA GLU A 100 -8.07 7.87 15.59
C GLU A 100 -7.47 6.85 14.60
N GLU A 101 -7.79 6.97 13.31
CA GLU A 101 -7.22 6.15 12.24
C GLU A 101 -5.71 6.39 12.05
N VAL A 102 -5.27 7.66 12.04
CA VAL A 102 -3.85 8.01 11.96
C VAL A 102 -3.09 7.49 13.18
N ASP A 103 -3.60 7.72 14.39
CA ASP A 103 -2.97 7.26 15.64
C ASP A 103 -2.83 5.73 15.66
N ARG A 104 -3.86 5.01 15.18
CA ARG A 104 -3.81 3.55 15.04
C ARG A 104 -2.71 3.10 14.09
N VAL A 105 -2.59 3.73 12.91
CA VAL A 105 -1.54 3.42 11.93
C VAL A 105 -0.14 3.69 12.50
N MET A 106 0.02 4.82 13.20
CA MET A 106 1.30 5.21 13.80
C MET A 106 1.70 4.27 14.94
N ALA A 107 0.76 3.84 15.77
CA ALA A 107 1.01 2.85 16.82
C ALA A 107 1.52 1.52 16.24
N MET A 108 0.97 1.08 15.11
CA MET A 108 1.42 -0.13 14.41
C MET A 108 2.82 0.02 13.79
N ALA A 109 3.16 1.22 13.31
CA ALA A 109 4.45 1.51 12.68
C ALA A 109 5.62 1.63 13.66
N ASN A 110 5.36 1.87 14.96
CA ASN A 110 6.38 2.27 15.94
C ASN A 110 7.33 1.14 16.41
N ASN A 111 7.16 -0.09 15.91
CA ASN A 111 7.89 -1.26 16.43
C ASN A 111 9.27 -1.48 15.78
N ARG A 112 9.54 -0.91 14.61
CA ARG A 112 10.79 -1.03 13.84
C ARG A 112 11.06 0.24 13.02
N LYS A 113 12.15 0.25 12.24
CA LYS A 113 12.36 1.26 11.18
C LYS A 113 11.27 1.09 10.13
N THR A 114 10.22 1.89 10.21
CA THR A 114 9.04 1.78 9.34
C THR A 114 8.90 3.01 8.46
N ILE A 115 8.64 2.78 7.17
CA ILE A 115 8.24 3.83 6.23
C ILE A 115 6.72 3.82 6.15
N VAL A 116 6.08 4.93 6.50
CA VAL A 116 4.61 5.08 6.40
C VAL A 116 4.26 5.75 5.07
N ASN A 117 3.43 5.06 4.31
CA ASN A 117 3.00 5.39 2.96
C ASN A 117 1.47 5.48 2.95
N GLY A 118 0.96 6.69 3.13
CA GLY A 118 -0.47 6.95 3.33
C GLY A 118 -1.06 7.91 2.30
N TYR A 119 -2.40 7.88 2.18
CA TYR A 119 -3.20 8.94 1.57
C TYR A 119 -4.40 9.24 2.48
N GLY A 120 -4.64 10.51 2.69
CA GLY A 120 -5.79 11.11 3.35
C GLY A 120 -5.78 12.59 2.97
N GLU A 121 -6.88 13.10 2.42
CA GLU A 121 -7.07 14.53 2.13
C GLU A 121 -7.60 15.27 3.35
#